data_AF-A0A1Q9USM4-F1
#
_entry.id   AF-A0A1Q9USM4-F1
#
_cell.length_a   1.000
_cell.length_b   1.000
_cell.length_c   1.000
_cell.angle_alpha   90.00
_cell.angle_beta   90.00
_cell.angle_gamma   90.00
#
_symmetry.space_group_name_H-M   'P 1'
#
loop_
_entity.id
_entity.type
_entity.pdbx_description
1 polymer ?
#
loop_
_entity_poly.entity_id
_entity_poly.type
_entity_poly.pdbx_seq_one_letter_code
_entity_poly.pdbx_strand_id
1 'polypeptide(L)' 'MTEARAEEVAEDAVRRARGGRPSLTGGGKRSPQIAFRVPESLAERAAEEARREGKTVSQLGRDALEDYLDRIGA' A
#
# COMPACT_ATOMS: atom_id res chain seq x y z
N MET A 1 11.24 -15.20 3.87
CA MET A 1 10.87 -13.79 3.69
C MET A 1 12.01 -13.14 2.96
N THR A 2 11.79 -12.57 1.77
CA THR A 2 12.86 -12.01 0.94
C THR A 2 13.42 -10.74 1.59
N GLU A 3 14.75 -10.59 1.61
CA GLU A 3 15.44 -9.44 2.23
C GLU A 3 14.92 -8.09 1.71
N ALA A 4 14.56 -8.02 0.42
CA ALA A 4 13.95 -6.83 -0.19
C ALA A 4 12.66 -6.37 0.50
N ARG A 5 11.82 -7.31 0.96
CA ARG A 5 10.56 -7.00 1.67
C ARG A 5 10.82 -6.44 3.07
N ALA A 6 11.88 -6.91 3.72
CA ALA A 6 12.26 -6.44 5.06
C ALA A 6 12.85 -5.01 5.01
N GLU A 7 13.61 -4.71 3.97
CA GLU A 7 14.22 -3.39 3.75
C GLU A 7 13.17 -2.32 3.45
N GLU A 8 12.18 -2.64 2.61
CA GLU A 8 11.07 -1.73 2.30
C GLU A 8 10.23 -1.37 3.53
N VAL A 9 10.00 -2.35 4.41
CA VAL A 9 9.27 -2.16 5.68
C VAL A 9 10.07 -1.28 6.64
N ALA A 10 11.39 -1.48 6.73
CA ALA A 10 12.26 -0.67 7.57
C ALA A 10 12.32 0.79 7.08
N GLU A 11 12.43 1.02 5.77
CA GLU A 11 12.38 2.36 5.21
C GLU A 11 11.03 3.05 5.43
N ASP A 12 9.92 2.33 5.31
CA ASP A 12 8.58 2.89 5.52
C ASP A 12 8.39 3.31 6.99
N ALA A 13 8.94 2.55 7.94
CA ALA A 13 8.95 2.91 9.36
C ALA A 13 9.75 4.20 9.61
N VAL A 14 10.94 4.33 9.00
CA VAL A 14 11.77 5.54 9.10
C VAL A 14 11.10 6.75 8.42
N ARG A 15 10.42 6.54 7.29
CA ARG A 15 9.66 7.59 6.58
C ARG A 15 8.49 8.12 7.39
N ARG A 16 7.70 7.24 8.02
CA ARG A 16 6.56 7.62 8.88
C ARG A 16 6.98 8.48 10.07
N ALA A 17 8.19 8.29 10.59
CA ALA A 17 8.73 9.06 11.70
C ALA A 17 9.08 10.52 11.34
N ARG A 18 9.21 10.88 10.05
CA ARG A 18 9.66 12.21 9.60
C ARG A 18 8.55 13.21 9.23
N GLY A 19 7.28 12.82 9.31
CA GLY A 19 6.14 13.72 9.08
C GLY A 19 5.78 13.90 7.60
N GLY A 20 4.52 13.59 7.28
CA GLY A 20 3.95 13.64 5.92
C GLY A 20 4.02 12.29 5.20
N ARG A 21 2.92 11.90 4.52
CA ARG A 21 2.89 10.68 3.67
C ARG A 21 3.67 10.99 2.39
N PRO A 22 4.86 10.42 2.17
CA PRO A 22 5.70 10.75 1.02
C PRO A 22 5.01 10.38 -0.29
N SER A 23 5.32 11.13 -1.35
CA SER A 23 4.84 10.81 -2.68
C SER A 23 5.48 9.50 -3.18
N LEU A 24 4.64 8.66 -3.76
CA LEU A 24 5.00 7.42 -4.44
C LEU A 24 5.63 7.64 -5.83
N THR A 25 5.57 8.86 -6.38
CA THR A 25 6.09 9.18 -7.72
C THR A 25 7.47 9.85 -7.72
N GLY A 26 8.09 10.04 -6.54
CA GLY A 26 9.38 10.73 -6.42
C GLY A 26 9.33 12.21 -6.84
N GLY A 27 10.39 12.96 -6.52
CA GLY A 27 10.60 14.33 -7.04
C GLY A 27 9.54 15.38 -6.67
N GLY A 28 8.81 15.21 -5.57
CA GLY A 28 7.80 16.16 -5.11
C GLY A 28 6.52 16.22 -5.96
N LYS A 29 6.37 15.35 -6.97
CA LYS A 29 5.13 15.25 -7.76
C LYS A 29 4.06 14.54 -6.94
N ARG A 30 2.79 14.91 -7.08
CA ARG A 30 1.69 14.16 -6.44
C ARG A 30 1.55 12.79 -7.11
N SER A 31 1.34 11.76 -6.31
CA SER A 31 1.02 10.43 -6.83
C SER A 31 -0.39 10.42 -7.41
N PRO A 32 -0.64 9.69 -8.51
CA PRO A 32 -1.99 9.42 -8.98
C PRO A 32 -2.84 8.79 -7.87
N GLN A 33 -4.10 9.19 -7.81
CA GLN A 33 -5.06 8.64 -6.84
C GLN A 33 -6.17 7.92 -7.60
N ILE A 34 -6.46 6.69 -7.20
CA ILE A 34 -7.60 5.92 -7.66
C ILE A 34 -8.54 5.72 -6.47
N ALA A 35 -9.82 6.01 -6.66
CA ALA A 35 -10.85 5.86 -5.65
C ALA A 35 -11.94 4.90 -6.12
N PHE A 36 -12.27 3.91 -5.30
CA PHE A 36 -13.31 2.92 -5.58
C PHE A 36 -14.43 3.05 -4.55
N ARG A 37 -15.67 2.83 -5.00
CA ARG A 37 -16.79 2.54 -4.10
C ARG A 37 -16.85 1.04 -3.92
N VAL A 38 -16.95 0.60 -2.68
CA VAL A 38 -17.02 -0.81 -2.31
C VAL A 38 -18.17 -1.04 -1.34
N PRO A 39 -18.73 -2.27 -1.28
CA PRO A 39 -19.62 -2.66 -0.20
C PRO A 39 -18.96 -2.48 1.17
N GLU A 40 -19.75 -2.15 2.18
CA GLU A 40 -19.28 -1.94 3.57
C GLU A 40 -18.50 -3.15 4.09
N SER A 41 -19.05 -4.35 3.91
CA SER A 41 -18.43 -5.61 4.32
C SER A 41 -17.06 -5.86 3.68
N LEU A 42 -16.83 -5.37 2.45
CA LEU A 42 -15.52 -5.48 1.81
C LEU A 42 -14.52 -4.49 2.43
N ALA A 43 -14.97 -3.27 2.74
CA ALA A 43 -14.16 -2.27 3.41
C ALA A 43 -13.71 -2.74 4.80
N GLU A 44 -14.61 -3.35 5.57
CA GLU A 44 -14.32 -3.92 6.90
C GLU A 44 -13.26 -5.03 6.82
N ARG A 45 -13.46 -5.99 5.92
CA ARG A 45 -12.51 -7.10 5.70
C ARG A 45 -11.14 -6.60 5.27
N ALA A 46 -11.09 -5.62 4.37
CA ALA A 46 -9.82 -5.02 3.94
C ALA A 46 -9.11 -4.29 5.10
N ALA A 47 -9.86 -3.61 5.98
CA ALA A 47 -9.30 -2.96 7.15
C ALA A 47 -8.75 -3.95 8.18
N GLU A 48 -9.44 -5.07 8.40
CA GLU A 48 -8.97 -6.13 9.28
C GLU A 48 -7.69 -6.78 8.77
N GLU A 49 -7.65 -7.14 7.49
CA GLU A 49 -6.48 -7.74 6.87
C GLU A 49 -5.29 -6.79 6.88
N ALA A 50 -5.50 -5.51 6.53
CA ALA A 50 -4.46 -4.51 6.57
C ALA A 50 -3.87 -4.36 7.99
N ARG A 51 -4.71 -4.37 9.04
CA ARG A 51 -4.23 -4.37 10.44
C ARG A 51 -3.41 -5.61 10.76
N ARG A 52 -3.86 -6.79 10.33
CA ARG A 52 -3.16 -8.06 10.55
C ARG A 52 -1.76 -8.05 9.92
N GLU A 53 -1.62 -7.43 8.76
CA GLU A 53 -0.35 -7.30 8.03
C GLU A 53 0.49 -6.08 8.44
N GLY A 54 0.01 -5.23 9.36
CA GLY A 54 0.70 -3.98 9.74
C GLY A 54 0.71 -2.90 8.64
N LYS A 55 -0.21 -3.00 7.68
CA LYS A 55 -0.34 -2.11 6.51
C LYS A 55 -1.51 -1.13 6.67
N THR A 56 -1.50 -0.09 5.84
CA THR A 56 -2.71 0.72 5.60
C THR A 56 -3.57 0.08 4.51
N VAL A 57 -4.88 0.35 4.49
CA VAL A 57 -5.78 -0.14 3.43
C VAL A 57 -5.32 0.30 2.04
N SER A 58 -4.74 1.50 1.89
CA SER A 58 -4.19 1.94 0.61
C SER A 58 -2.92 1.20 0.18
N GLN A 59 -2.14 0.68 1.13
CA GLN A 59 -0.99 -0.19 0.81
C GLN A 59 -1.50 -1.56 0.38
N LEU A 60 -2.40 -2.18 1.16
CA LEU A 60 -3.04 -3.44 0.78
C LEU A 60 -3.68 -3.38 -0.61
N GLY A 61 -4.42 -2.30 -0.89
CA GLY A 61 -5.06 -2.10 -2.19
C GLY A 61 -4.07 -1.86 -3.34
N ARG A 62 -2.87 -1.33 -3.07
CA ARG A 62 -1.82 -1.19 -4.07
C ARG A 62 -1.18 -2.54 -4.37
N ASP A 63 -0.73 -3.25 -3.33
CA ASP A 63 -0.15 -4.58 -3.45
C ASP A 63 -1.10 -5.51 -4.22
N ALA A 64 -2.39 -5.52 -3.88
CA ALA A 64 -3.38 -6.34 -4.56
C ALA A 64 -3.59 -5.97 -6.04
N LEU A 65 -3.44 -4.68 -6.39
CA LEU A 65 -3.55 -4.23 -7.77
C LEU A 65 -2.30 -4.60 -8.57
N GLU A 66 -1.10 -4.42 -8.00
CA GLU A 66 0.17 -4.84 -8.60
C GLU A 66 0.19 -6.36 -8.83
N ASP A 67 -0.11 -7.15 -7.78
CA ASP A 67 -0.18 -8.62 -7.87
C ASP A 67 -1.19 -9.09 -8.94
N TYR A 68 -2.32 -8.39 -9.07
CA TYR A 68 -3.33 -8.70 -10.08
C TYR A 68 -2.81 -8.45 -11.50
N LEU A 69 -2.16 -7.30 -11.73
CA LEU A 69 -1.61 -6.91 -13.03
C LEU A 69 -0.46 -7.83 -13.44
N ASP A 70 0.46 -8.12 -12.52
CA ASP A 70 1.57 -9.05 -12.73
C ASP A 70 1.04 -10.44 -13.11
N ARG A 71 0.00 -10.91 -12.42
CA ARG A 71 -0.62 -12.22 -12.69
C ARG A 71 -1.24 -12.31 -14.09
N ILE A 72 -1.75 -11.21 -14.63
CA ILE A 72 -2.33 -11.18 -15.99
C ILE A 72 -1.32 -10.74 -17.06
N GLY A 73 -0.10 -10.37 -16.67
CA GLY A 73 0.96 -9.90 -17.57
C GLY A 73 0.64 -8.56 -18.23
N ALA A 74 -0.06 -7.67 -17.52
CA ALA A 74 -0.39 -6.34 -17.98
C ALA A 74 0.70 -5.31 -17.69
#